data_AF-A0A6J4VH81-F1
#
_entry.id   AF-A0A6J4VH81-F1
#
_cell.length_a   1.000
_cell.length_b   1.000
_cell.length_c   1.000
_cell.angle_alpha   90.00
_cell.angle_beta   90.00
_cell.angle_gamma   90.00
#
_symmetry.space_group_name_H-M   'P 1'
#
loop_
_entity.id
_entity.type
_entity.pdbx_description
1 polymer ?
#
loop_
_entity_poly.entity_id
_entity_poly.type
_entity_poly.pdbx_seq_one_letter_code
_entity_poly.pdbx_strand_id
1 'polypeptide(L)'
;MPSRGEHRVLRIVDRGISGGALCAERPRDPPIAAGGRRAISSAVNNGCGTDCEPIARHHRLPSHRAGLTHPQRRDASKGDPEMDLAEIAARLGDLFRPAAFDEHDGWDMVFGPGEREALLARAPAAFAATFNGTMLEPASGPSGPIDRAYLLVFPHETLIERVIAEERGRGAPGALLLTHHVADFETANRGFLAVPVAQLDALRAANVGVSVLHAPLDCHPEISTSGALADGLGLRRAGVFAPYVGGQAGVIGEQAPEPFGAFAERVRTLCELPRLDAAQVRHAGRTVARVAVLAGGGDDLGSLTEAAATGADTFLTGTWWTPHRSEWSVANRAAVRTALPGLDLNLLGASHDASELVVLRDRVAPLLAGWGIEARVVRQEDHWR
;
A
#
# COMPACT_ATOMS: atom_id res chain seq x y z
N MET A 1 5.41 -46.75 6.50
CA MET A 1 6.48 -45.73 6.47
C MET A 1 6.91 -45.54 5.03
N PRO A 2 6.78 -44.31 4.52
CA PRO A 2 7.98 -43.61 4.06
C PRO A 2 8.06 -42.17 4.57
N SER A 3 9.24 -41.61 4.34
CA SER A 3 9.93 -40.46 4.90
C SER A 3 9.23 -39.10 4.75
N ARG A 4 9.22 -38.33 5.85
CA ARG A 4 8.96 -36.89 5.88
C ARG A 4 10.17 -36.14 5.32
N GLY A 5 9.93 -35.28 4.33
CA GLY A 5 10.88 -34.29 3.85
C GLY A 5 10.94 -33.10 4.81
N GLU A 6 12.15 -32.67 5.13
CA GLU A 6 12.43 -31.51 5.97
C GLU A 6 12.17 -30.23 5.18
N HIS A 7 11.21 -29.41 5.64
CA HIS A 7 11.05 -28.03 5.20
C HIS A 7 12.04 -27.15 5.97
N ARG A 8 12.99 -26.55 5.24
CA ARG A 8 13.99 -25.63 5.78
C ARG A 8 13.39 -24.22 5.80
N VAL A 9 12.82 -23.82 6.93
CA VAL A 9 12.41 -22.44 7.21
C VAL A 9 13.69 -21.60 7.38
N LEU A 10 13.86 -20.54 6.58
CA LEU A 10 14.89 -19.54 6.80
C LEU A 10 14.58 -18.80 8.10
N ARG A 11 15.39 -19.07 9.13
CA ARG A 11 15.39 -18.28 10.36
C ARG A 11 15.98 -16.90 10.07
N ILE A 12 15.20 -15.87 10.34
CA ILE A 12 15.69 -14.51 10.55
C ILE A 12 16.67 -14.56 11.72
N VAL A 13 17.87 -14.03 11.49
CA VAL A 13 19.01 -14.17 12.40
C VAL A 13 18.84 -13.17 13.54
N ASP A 14 18.42 -13.68 14.69
CA ASP A 14 18.54 -13.03 15.97
C ASP A 14 20.00 -13.12 16.45
N ARG A 15 20.63 -11.97 16.71
CA ARG A 15 21.84 -11.86 17.54
C ARG A 15 21.85 -10.53 18.28
N GLY A 16 21.38 -10.57 19.52
CA GLY A 16 21.62 -9.53 20.50
C GLY A 16 23.11 -9.27 20.76
N ILE A 17 23.43 -8.03 21.10
CA ILE A 17 24.67 -7.68 21.79
C ILE A 17 24.32 -6.77 22.97
N SER A 18 24.72 -7.26 24.14
CA SER A 18 24.73 -6.66 25.46
C SER A 18 25.44 -5.29 25.52
N GLY A 19 24.98 -4.47 26.45
CA GLY A 19 25.45 -3.10 26.66
C GLY A 19 26.93 -2.90 26.97
N GLY A 20 27.36 -1.67 26.71
CA GLY A 20 28.63 -1.09 27.14
C GLY A 20 28.60 0.41 26.86
N ALA A 21 28.35 1.21 27.89
CA ALA A 21 28.40 2.65 27.84
C ALA A 21 29.83 3.13 27.56
N LEU A 22 30.02 3.93 26.51
CA LEU A 22 31.20 4.79 26.36
C LEU A 22 30.79 6.12 25.71
N CYS A 23 30.83 7.17 26.50
CA CYS A 23 30.85 8.55 26.05
C CYS A 23 32.06 8.78 25.11
N ALA A 24 31.83 9.42 23.97
CA ALA A 24 32.88 10.08 23.20
C ALA A 24 32.31 11.24 22.38
N GLU A 25 33.13 12.25 22.18
CA GLU A 25 32.81 13.66 21.98
C GLU A 25 32.39 14.01 20.54
N ARG A 26 31.63 15.10 20.41
CA ARG A 26 31.26 15.72 19.13
C ARG A 26 32.47 16.42 18.49
N PRO A 27 32.74 16.21 17.18
CA PRO A 27 33.51 17.17 16.40
C PRO A 27 32.63 18.32 15.92
N ARG A 28 33.19 19.53 15.94
CA ARG A 28 32.58 20.79 15.50
C ARG A 28 32.76 20.94 13.98
N ASP A 29 31.69 21.27 13.27
CA ASP A 29 31.76 21.71 11.85
C ASP A 29 32.15 23.20 11.75
N PRO A 30 33.02 23.59 10.81
CA PRO A 30 33.29 24.99 10.49
C PRO A 30 32.26 25.57 9.49
N PRO A 31 32.05 26.90 9.46
CA PRO A 31 30.93 27.53 8.77
C PRO A 31 31.23 27.76 7.28
N ILE A 32 30.22 27.61 6.41
CA ILE A 32 30.26 28.06 5.02
C ILE A 32 29.36 29.29 4.86
N ALA A 33 29.96 30.31 4.26
CA ALA A 33 29.49 31.68 4.14
C ALA A 33 28.32 31.86 3.14
N ALA A 34 27.48 32.84 3.47
CA ALA A 34 26.45 33.41 2.60
C ALA A 34 27.07 34.36 1.55
N GLY A 35 26.53 34.35 0.33
CA GLY A 35 26.87 35.35 -0.68
C GLY A 35 26.04 35.28 -1.95
N GLY A 36 25.19 36.29 -2.15
CA GLY A 36 25.06 36.96 -3.45
C GLY A 36 23.98 36.51 -4.43
N ARG A 37 22.84 37.23 -4.42
CA ARG A 37 21.91 37.34 -5.55
C ARG A 37 22.59 38.03 -6.76
N ARG A 38 22.24 37.62 -7.97
CA ARG A 38 22.05 38.53 -9.13
C ARG A 38 21.11 37.89 -10.15
N ALA A 39 20.05 38.62 -10.47
CA ALA A 39 19.17 38.41 -11.61
C ALA A 39 19.77 39.07 -12.86
N ILE A 40 19.55 38.48 -14.04
CA ILE A 40 19.66 39.19 -15.33
C ILE A 40 18.49 38.72 -16.20
N SER A 41 17.81 39.71 -16.78
CA SER A 41 16.63 39.65 -17.64
C SER A 41 17.04 39.71 -19.12
N SER A 42 16.03 39.49 -19.98
CA SER A 42 15.90 39.72 -21.43
C SER A 42 16.07 38.48 -22.31
N ALA A 43 15.33 38.21 -23.39
CA ALA A 43 14.06 38.63 -23.99
C ALA A 43 14.18 38.35 -25.50
N VAL A 44 13.17 37.67 -26.07
CA VAL A 44 12.50 37.98 -27.37
C VAL A 44 12.99 37.32 -28.69
N ASN A 45 12.00 36.62 -29.31
CA ASN A 45 11.67 36.40 -30.74
C ASN A 45 12.57 35.53 -31.64
N ASN A 46 12.11 34.82 -32.68
CA ASN A 46 10.82 34.81 -33.42
C ASN A 46 10.74 33.57 -34.35
N GLY A 47 9.51 33.23 -34.78
CA GLY A 47 9.21 32.70 -36.13
C GLY A 47 8.92 31.19 -36.23
N CYS A 48 7.66 30.74 -36.36
CA CYS A 48 6.87 30.61 -37.62
C CYS A 48 7.35 29.43 -38.47
N GLY A 49 6.57 28.46 -38.97
CA GLY A 49 5.14 28.13 -39.12
C GLY A 49 5.16 26.81 -39.92
N THR A 50 4.22 25.87 -39.81
CA THR A 50 3.03 25.76 -40.68
C THR A 50 2.39 24.39 -40.46
N ASP A 51 1.07 24.40 -40.29
CA ASP A 51 0.04 23.51 -40.83
C ASP A 51 0.35 22.03 -41.14
N CYS A 52 -0.30 21.12 -40.41
CA CYS A 52 -0.94 19.92 -40.97
C CYS A 52 -2.06 19.42 -40.04
N GLU A 53 -3.29 19.43 -40.55
CA GLU A 53 -4.51 18.90 -39.92
C GLU A 53 -4.52 17.36 -39.82
N PRO A 54 -5.37 16.78 -38.94
CA PRO A 54 -5.26 15.39 -38.51
C PRO A 54 -6.05 14.40 -39.39
N ILE A 55 -5.41 13.32 -39.82
CA ILE A 55 -6.08 12.17 -40.43
C ILE A 55 -6.58 11.25 -39.33
N ALA A 56 -7.89 11.30 -39.08
CA ALA A 56 -8.61 10.31 -38.30
C ALA A 56 -8.60 8.95 -39.03
N ARG A 57 -8.01 7.93 -38.39
CA ARG A 57 -8.26 6.52 -38.74
C ARG A 57 -8.65 5.77 -37.48
N HIS A 58 -9.95 5.55 -37.34
CA HIS A 58 -10.53 4.62 -36.39
C HIS A 58 -10.10 3.19 -36.72
N HIS A 59 -9.08 2.68 -36.03
CA HIS A 59 -8.90 1.25 -35.88
C HIS A 59 -9.70 0.77 -34.68
N ARG A 60 -10.83 0.10 -34.95
CA ARG A 60 -11.58 -0.67 -33.94
C ARG A 60 -10.72 -1.84 -33.50
N LEU A 61 -10.32 -1.85 -32.24
CA LEU A 61 -9.75 -3.03 -31.59
C LEU A 61 -10.91 -3.97 -31.17
N PRO A 62 -10.76 -5.31 -31.29
CA PRO A 62 -11.78 -6.24 -30.86
C PRO A 62 -11.88 -6.26 -29.33
N SER A 63 -13.06 -6.00 -28.78
CA SER A 63 -13.36 -6.18 -27.37
C SER A 63 -13.40 -7.68 -27.05
N HIS A 64 -12.32 -8.22 -26.49
CA HIS A 64 -12.38 -9.50 -25.79
C HIS A 64 -13.03 -9.27 -24.42
N ARG A 65 -14.36 -9.43 -24.36
CA ARG A 65 -15.08 -9.65 -23.09
C ARG A 65 -14.65 -11.01 -22.53
N ALA A 66 -13.70 -11.00 -21.60
CA ALA A 66 -13.59 -12.08 -20.62
C ALA A 66 -14.85 -12.01 -19.74
N GLY A 67 -15.58 -13.11 -19.63
CA GLY A 67 -16.85 -13.19 -18.94
C GLY A 67 -16.70 -12.98 -17.44
N LEU A 68 -16.87 -11.74 -16.98
CA LEU A 68 -17.39 -11.48 -15.65
C LEU A 68 -18.87 -11.86 -15.70
N THR A 69 -19.25 -12.89 -14.95
CA THR A 69 -20.65 -13.20 -14.68
C THR A 69 -21.32 -11.94 -14.16
N HIS A 70 -22.30 -11.42 -14.92
CA HIS A 70 -23.15 -10.34 -14.45
C HIS A 70 -23.77 -10.75 -13.10
N PRO A 71 -23.70 -9.91 -12.05
CA PRO A 71 -24.53 -10.14 -10.88
C PRO A 71 -25.98 -10.11 -11.37
N GLN A 72 -26.72 -11.19 -11.10
CA GLN A 72 -28.16 -11.20 -11.32
C GLN A 72 -28.73 -9.96 -10.62
N ARG A 73 -29.51 -9.15 -11.36
CA ARG A 73 -30.28 -8.05 -10.76
C ARG A 73 -31.10 -8.64 -9.63
N ARG A 74 -30.72 -8.35 -8.39
CA ARG A 74 -31.55 -8.65 -7.22
C ARG A 74 -32.81 -7.81 -7.33
N ASP A 75 -33.94 -8.47 -7.10
CA ASP A 75 -35.26 -7.86 -7.05
C ASP A 75 -35.28 -6.82 -5.92
N ALA A 76 -35.51 -5.56 -6.26
CA ALA A 76 -35.52 -4.41 -5.33
C ALA A 76 -36.76 -4.37 -4.41
N SER A 77 -37.53 -5.47 -4.35
CA SER A 77 -38.78 -5.59 -3.59
C SER A 77 -38.61 -6.11 -2.15
N LYS A 78 -37.41 -6.53 -1.77
CA LYS A 78 -37.01 -6.77 -0.37
C LYS A 78 -35.93 -5.76 -0.04
N GLY A 79 -36.14 -4.91 0.95
CA GLY A 79 -35.07 -4.05 1.47
C GLY A 79 -33.86 -4.94 1.75
N ASP A 80 -32.69 -4.56 1.23
CA ASP A 80 -31.47 -5.31 1.53
C ASP A 80 -31.33 -5.36 3.06
N PRO A 81 -30.98 -6.53 3.63
CA PRO A 81 -30.78 -6.64 5.06
C PRO A 81 -29.73 -5.62 5.48
N GLU A 82 -30.04 -4.86 6.53
CA GLU A 82 -29.12 -3.91 7.15
C GLU A 82 -27.82 -4.67 7.49
N MET A 83 -26.70 -4.23 6.92
CA MET A 83 -25.42 -4.89 7.12
C MET A 83 -24.93 -4.60 8.54
N ASP A 84 -24.31 -5.59 9.17
CA ASP A 84 -23.61 -5.42 10.45
C ASP A 84 -22.14 -5.82 10.31
N LEU A 85 -21.33 -5.58 11.35
CA LEU A 85 -19.91 -5.90 11.30
C LEU A 85 -19.67 -7.41 11.19
N ALA A 86 -20.49 -8.25 11.83
CA ALA A 86 -20.35 -9.70 11.79
C ALA A 86 -20.51 -10.26 10.37
N GLU A 87 -21.53 -9.80 9.65
CA GLU A 87 -21.80 -10.18 8.25
C GLU A 87 -20.70 -9.64 7.32
N ILE A 88 -20.25 -8.40 7.52
CA ILE A 88 -19.11 -7.85 6.75
C ILE A 88 -17.85 -8.68 6.98
N ALA A 89 -17.52 -8.97 8.25
CA ALA A 89 -16.36 -9.76 8.62
C ALA A 89 -16.44 -11.19 8.07
N ALA A 90 -17.62 -11.81 8.06
CA ALA A 90 -17.83 -13.12 7.45
C ALA A 90 -17.57 -13.10 5.93
N ARG A 91 -18.12 -12.12 5.21
CA ARG A 91 -17.91 -11.99 3.75
C ARG A 91 -16.46 -11.70 3.39
N LEU A 92 -15.80 -10.81 4.14
CA LEU A 92 -14.36 -10.57 3.97
C LEU A 92 -13.54 -11.81 4.34
N GLY A 93 -13.96 -12.55 5.37
CA GLY A 93 -13.36 -13.81 5.80
C GLY A 93 -13.42 -14.89 4.72
N ASP A 94 -14.56 -15.06 4.07
CA ASP A 94 -14.74 -16.02 2.97
C ASP A 94 -13.90 -15.66 1.74
N LEU A 95 -13.84 -14.36 1.43
CA LEU A 95 -13.14 -13.85 0.25
C LEU A 95 -11.61 -13.87 0.43
N PHE A 96 -11.11 -13.26 1.51
CA PHE A 96 -9.67 -13.04 1.70
C PHE A 96 -9.00 -14.10 2.58
N ARG A 97 -9.78 -14.88 3.35
CA ARG A 97 -9.29 -15.89 4.29
C ARG A 97 -8.15 -15.39 5.21
N PRO A 98 -8.36 -14.31 5.99
CA PRO A 98 -7.36 -13.72 6.88
C PRO A 98 -6.61 -14.72 7.78
N ALA A 99 -7.28 -15.77 8.23
CA ALA A 99 -6.70 -16.81 9.08
C ALA A 99 -5.55 -17.60 8.43
N ALA A 100 -5.38 -17.53 7.10
CA ALA A 100 -4.27 -18.16 6.38
C ALA A 100 -2.99 -17.32 6.37
N PHE A 101 -3.06 -16.08 6.84
CA PHE A 101 -1.98 -15.08 6.77
C PHE A 101 -1.62 -14.62 8.17
N ASP A 102 -0.78 -15.40 8.86
CA ASP A 102 -0.33 -15.10 10.21
C ASP A 102 0.82 -14.07 10.19
N GLU A 103 0.50 -12.85 10.60
CA GLU A 103 1.44 -11.74 10.72
C GLU A 103 1.75 -11.38 12.19
N HIS A 104 1.46 -12.27 13.15
CA HIS A 104 1.54 -11.97 14.57
C HIS A 104 2.89 -11.38 15.02
N ASP A 105 3.98 -11.98 14.55
CA ASP A 105 5.35 -11.54 14.85
C ASP A 105 5.81 -10.42 13.90
N GLY A 106 5.11 -10.25 12.77
CA GLY A 106 5.44 -9.31 11.70
C GLY A 106 5.14 -7.85 12.06
N TRP A 107 4.46 -7.58 13.18
CA TRP A 107 4.10 -6.24 13.63
C TRP A 107 4.81 -5.80 14.92
N ASP A 108 5.69 -6.62 15.50
CA ASP A 108 6.34 -6.33 16.78
C ASP A 108 7.25 -5.09 16.73
N MET A 109 7.79 -4.75 15.55
CA MET A 109 8.62 -3.55 15.35
C MET A 109 7.84 -2.23 15.49
N VAL A 110 6.51 -2.28 15.45
CA VAL A 110 5.64 -1.10 15.53
C VAL A 110 5.44 -0.65 16.98
N PHE A 111 5.36 -1.60 17.90
CA PHE A 111 4.85 -1.35 19.24
C PHE A 111 5.97 -1.04 20.24
N GLY A 112 5.87 0.12 20.88
CA GLY A 112 6.60 0.45 22.08
C GLY A 112 6.07 -0.30 23.33
N PRO A 113 6.69 -0.08 24.50
CA PRO A 113 6.33 -0.78 25.72
C PRO A 113 4.85 -0.64 26.10
N GLY A 114 4.13 -1.76 26.15
CA GLY A 114 2.72 -1.81 26.56
C GLY A 114 1.70 -1.47 25.46
N GLU A 115 2.13 -1.00 24.29
CA GLU A 115 1.22 -0.59 23.21
C GLU A 115 0.54 -1.78 22.55
N ARG A 116 1.29 -2.88 22.34
CA ARG A 116 0.77 -4.12 21.78
C ARG A 116 -0.28 -4.73 22.70
N GLU A 117 0.03 -4.84 23.99
CA GLU A 117 -0.89 -5.36 25.00
C GLU A 117 -2.16 -4.51 25.08
N ALA A 118 -2.02 -3.18 24.97
CA ALA A 118 -3.16 -2.28 24.99
C ALA A 118 -4.05 -2.42 23.74
N LEU A 119 -3.48 -2.65 22.56
CA LEU A 119 -4.23 -2.99 21.35
C LEU A 119 -4.94 -4.33 21.51
N LEU A 120 -4.20 -5.38 21.88
CA LEU A 120 -4.73 -6.75 21.97
C LEU A 120 -5.79 -6.91 23.07
N ALA A 121 -5.74 -6.11 24.13
CA ALA A 121 -6.80 -6.06 25.15
C ALA A 121 -8.15 -5.57 24.61
N ARG A 122 -8.18 -4.92 23.44
CA ARG A 122 -9.39 -4.42 22.77
C ARG A 122 -9.79 -5.26 21.55
N ALA A 123 -8.86 -6.07 21.04
CA ALA A 123 -9.05 -6.79 19.81
C ALA A 123 -9.71 -8.17 20.04
N PRO A 124 -10.57 -8.63 19.12
CA PRO A 124 -11.00 -10.02 19.09
C PRO A 124 -9.82 -11.00 18.99
N ALA A 125 -9.97 -12.19 19.60
CA ALA A 125 -8.93 -13.21 19.60
C ALA A 125 -8.49 -13.65 18.18
N ALA A 126 -9.42 -13.63 17.22
CA ALA A 126 -9.12 -13.95 15.82
C ALA A 126 -8.13 -12.96 15.21
N PHE A 127 -8.27 -11.66 15.49
CA PHE A 127 -7.31 -10.65 15.05
C PHE A 127 -5.99 -10.77 15.80
N ALA A 128 -6.03 -11.00 17.12
CA ALA A 128 -4.80 -11.18 17.90
C ALA A 128 -3.92 -12.33 17.37
N ALA A 129 -4.53 -13.34 16.74
CA ALA A 129 -3.83 -14.49 16.18
C ALA A 129 -3.12 -14.21 14.85
N THR A 130 -3.55 -13.21 14.05
CA THR A 130 -3.02 -13.02 12.69
C THR A 130 -2.74 -11.58 12.29
N PHE A 131 -3.20 -10.61 13.08
CA PHE A 131 -3.21 -9.17 12.77
C PHE A 131 -3.99 -8.80 11.50
N ASN A 132 -4.93 -9.66 11.09
CA ASN A 132 -5.85 -9.41 9.98
C ASN A 132 -7.32 -9.65 10.41
N GLY A 133 -8.25 -9.00 9.72
CA GLY A 133 -9.68 -9.05 10.06
C GLY A 133 -10.08 -7.96 11.07
N THR A 134 -11.13 -8.22 11.85
CA THR A 134 -11.69 -7.24 12.78
C THR A 134 -10.75 -6.93 13.95
N MET A 135 -10.14 -5.75 13.93
CA MET A 135 -9.25 -5.23 14.96
C MET A 135 -10.00 -4.62 16.15
N LEU A 136 -11.13 -3.96 15.88
CA LEU A 136 -11.93 -3.27 16.91
C LEU A 136 -13.41 -3.38 16.57
N GLU A 137 -14.23 -3.76 17.55
CA GLU A 137 -15.68 -3.72 17.39
C GLU A 137 -16.25 -2.32 17.72
N PRO A 138 -17.33 -1.88 17.05
CA PRO A 138 -18.01 -0.63 17.37
C PRO A 138 -18.70 -0.73 18.75
N ALA A 139 -19.09 0.41 19.33
CA ALA A 139 -19.77 0.42 20.63
C ALA A 139 -21.10 -0.37 20.63
N SER A 140 -21.81 -0.40 19.51
CA SER A 140 -23.04 -1.19 19.32
C SER A 140 -22.81 -2.71 19.24
N GLY A 141 -21.54 -3.15 19.22
CA GLY A 141 -21.18 -4.56 19.08
C GLY A 141 -21.22 -5.05 17.62
N PRO A 142 -20.87 -6.31 17.37
CA PRO A 142 -20.70 -6.83 16.01
C PRO A 142 -22.00 -6.97 15.22
N SER A 143 -23.15 -6.99 15.88
CA SER A 143 -24.49 -7.04 15.26
C SER A 143 -25.17 -5.67 15.16
N GLY A 144 -24.46 -4.59 15.48
CA GLY A 144 -24.94 -3.23 15.25
C GLY A 144 -24.88 -2.87 13.76
N PRO A 145 -25.77 -1.99 13.28
CA PRO A 145 -25.84 -1.64 11.88
C PRO A 145 -24.58 -0.91 11.41
N ILE A 146 -24.14 -1.19 10.18
CA ILE A 146 -23.02 -0.57 9.49
C ILE A 146 -23.50 -0.12 8.12
N ASP A 147 -23.69 1.19 7.96
CA ASP A 147 -24.16 1.77 6.70
C ASP A 147 -23.05 2.41 5.87
N ARG A 148 -21.86 2.59 6.47
CA ARG A 148 -20.72 3.26 5.85
C ARG A 148 -19.41 2.57 6.15
N ALA A 149 -18.51 2.58 5.17
CA ALA A 149 -17.12 2.20 5.32
C ALA A 149 -16.18 3.34 4.91
N TYR A 150 -15.17 3.60 5.72
CA TYR A 150 -14.03 4.46 5.39
C TYR A 150 -12.83 3.57 5.04
N LEU A 151 -12.18 3.85 3.92
CA LEU A 151 -11.03 3.08 3.44
C LEU A 151 -9.77 3.94 3.52
N LEU A 152 -8.80 3.47 4.29
CA LEU A 152 -7.49 4.13 4.48
C LEU A 152 -6.40 3.11 4.19
N VAL A 153 -5.28 3.55 3.62
CA VAL A 153 -4.10 2.67 3.55
C VAL A 153 -3.47 2.59 4.95
N PHE A 154 -3.05 3.75 5.47
CA PHE A 154 -2.53 3.90 6.82
C PHE A 154 -3.54 4.57 7.77
N PRO A 155 -3.69 4.07 9.01
CA PRO A 155 -4.50 4.67 10.07
C PRO A 155 -3.86 5.94 10.67
N HIS A 156 -3.58 6.95 9.84
CA HIS A 156 -2.98 8.21 10.29
C HIS A 156 -3.88 8.97 11.27
N GLU A 157 -3.27 9.53 12.30
CA GLU A 157 -3.94 10.19 13.44
C GLU A 157 -5.01 11.18 12.97
N THR A 158 -4.67 12.11 12.08
CA THR A 158 -5.61 13.16 11.63
C THR A 158 -6.71 12.65 10.72
N LEU A 159 -6.49 11.54 9.99
CA LEU A 159 -7.52 10.93 9.15
C LEU A 159 -8.53 10.18 10.02
N ILE A 160 -8.06 9.50 11.07
CA ILE A 160 -8.93 8.89 12.09
C ILE A 160 -9.77 9.96 12.78
N GLU A 161 -9.18 11.08 13.18
CA GLU A 161 -9.92 12.19 13.81
C GLU A 161 -11.03 12.72 12.91
N ARG A 162 -10.75 12.85 11.61
CA ARG A 162 -11.76 13.23 10.63
C ARG A 162 -12.90 12.22 10.54
N VAL A 163 -12.60 10.92 10.48
CA VAL A 163 -13.62 9.85 10.48
C VAL A 163 -14.49 9.92 11.73
N ILE A 164 -13.87 10.06 12.91
CA ILE A 164 -14.58 10.21 14.19
C ILE A 164 -15.50 11.43 14.16
N ALA A 165 -15.01 12.58 13.68
CA ALA A 165 -15.80 13.81 13.60
C ALA A 165 -16.99 13.67 12.64
N GLU A 166 -16.79 13.07 11.46
CA GLU A 166 -17.85 12.81 10.49
C GLU A 166 -18.94 11.89 11.08
N GLU A 167 -18.57 10.79 11.73
CA GLU A 167 -19.54 9.85 12.30
C GLU A 167 -20.26 10.41 13.53
N ARG A 168 -19.58 11.16 14.40
CA ARG A 168 -20.24 11.90 15.49
C ARG A 168 -21.25 12.92 14.94
N GLY A 169 -20.91 13.61 13.86
CA GLY A 169 -21.81 14.54 13.18
C GLY A 169 -23.08 13.87 12.62
N ARG A 170 -23.03 12.56 12.34
CA ARG A 170 -24.18 11.75 11.91
C ARG A 170 -24.99 11.14 13.06
N GLY A 171 -24.57 11.37 14.31
CA GLY A 171 -25.16 10.69 15.47
C GLY A 171 -24.67 9.26 15.66
N ALA A 172 -23.53 8.89 15.05
CA ALA A 172 -22.87 7.59 15.20
C ALA A 172 -23.77 6.36 14.89
N PRO A 173 -24.43 6.31 13.71
CA PRO A 173 -25.34 5.20 13.37
C PRO A 173 -24.60 3.86 13.33
N GLY A 174 -23.35 3.88 12.90
CA GLY A 174 -22.44 2.73 12.86
C GLY A 174 -21.66 2.70 11.56
N ALA A 175 -20.34 2.59 11.66
CA ALA A 175 -19.45 2.59 10.50
C ALA A 175 -18.29 1.61 10.66
N LEU A 176 -17.70 1.24 9.53
CA LEU A 176 -16.46 0.49 9.45
C LEU A 176 -15.32 1.41 9.01
N LEU A 177 -14.19 1.34 9.69
CA LEU A 177 -12.90 1.79 9.19
C LEU A 177 -12.13 0.55 8.70
N LEU A 178 -11.93 0.42 7.39
CA LEU A 178 -11.11 -0.64 6.82
C LEU A 178 -9.75 -0.05 6.46
N THR A 179 -8.70 -0.56 7.09
CA THR A 179 -7.32 -0.16 6.82
C THR A 179 -6.58 -1.27 6.09
N HIS A 180 -5.62 -0.89 5.25
CA HIS A 180 -4.67 -1.87 4.72
C HIS A 180 -3.67 -2.28 5.80
N HIS A 181 -3.11 -1.30 6.53
CA HIS A 181 -2.14 -1.52 7.60
C HIS A 181 -2.78 -1.53 9.00
N VAL A 182 -2.15 -2.25 9.92
CA VAL A 182 -2.49 -2.22 11.37
C VAL A 182 -2.10 -0.88 12.00
N ALA A 183 -1.04 -0.28 11.48
CA ALA A 183 -0.32 0.83 12.08
C ALA A 183 -0.07 1.93 11.06
N ASP A 184 0.11 3.16 11.54
CA ASP A 184 0.48 4.27 10.69
C ASP A 184 1.94 4.16 10.22
N PHE A 185 2.32 4.91 9.19
CA PHE A 185 3.66 4.94 8.64
C PHE A 185 4.08 6.35 8.22
N GLU A 186 5.24 6.79 8.70
CA GLU A 186 5.87 8.05 8.29
C GLU A 186 7.11 7.82 7.43
N THR A 187 6.95 7.89 6.11
CA THR A 187 7.95 7.68 5.05
C THR A 187 9.23 8.49 5.30
N ALA A 188 9.13 9.76 5.71
CA ALA A 188 10.30 10.62 5.86
C ALA A 188 10.95 10.62 7.26
N ASN A 189 10.34 9.98 8.26
CA ASN A 189 10.69 10.23 9.65
C ASN A 189 10.71 8.96 10.53
N ARG A 190 9.67 8.74 11.34
CA ARG A 190 9.69 7.75 12.43
C ARG A 190 9.51 6.31 11.97
N GLY A 191 9.02 6.08 10.75
CA GLY A 191 8.63 4.75 10.29
C GLY A 191 7.25 4.39 10.81
N PHE A 192 7.04 3.12 11.15
CA PHE A 192 5.74 2.65 11.66
C PHE A 192 5.42 3.20 13.04
N LEU A 193 4.15 3.53 13.27
CA LEU A 193 3.64 4.11 14.50
C LEU A 193 2.35 3.41 14.90
N ALA A 194 2.29 2.90 16.14
CA ALA A 194 1.08 2.30 16.68
C ALA A 194 -0.08 3.33 16.71
N VAL A 195 -1.30 2.88 16.45
CA VAL A 195 -2.49 3.71 16.63
C VAL A 195 -2.66 4.00 18.13
N PRO A 196 -2.70 5.27 18.56
CA PRO A 196 -2.83 5.58 19.98
C PRO A 196 -4.10 4.96 20.58
N VAL A 197 -3.95 4.40 21.79
CA VAL A 197 -5.06 3.77 22.51
C VAL A 197 -6.26 4.70 22.66
N ALA A 198 -6.01 5.99 22.92
CA ALA A 198 -7.07 6.99 23.03
C ALA A 198 -7.86 7.16 21.72
N GLN A 199 -7.22 6.97 20.56
CA GLN A 199 -7.91 7.01 19.26
C GLN A 199 -8.75 5.76 19.03
N LEU A 200 -8.26 4.58 19.42
CA LEU A 200 -9.06 3.35 19.38
C LEU A 200 -10.32 3.48 20.24
N ASP A 201 -10.18 4.01 21.47
CA ASP A 201 -11.31 4.25 22.35
C ASP A 201 -12.27 5.29 21.77
N ALA A 202 -11.75 6.33 21.10
CA ALA A 202 -12.56 7.36 20.45
C ALA A 202 -13.32 6.85 19.21
N LEU A 203 -12.71 5.96 18.42
CA LEU A 203 -13.37 5.25 17.31
C LEU A 203 -14.53 4.41 17.82
N ARG A 204 -14.29 3.58 18.85
CA ARG A 204 -15.35 2.77 19.47
C ARG A 204 -16.48 3.64 19.99
N ALA A 205 -16.17 4.73 20.70
CA ALA A 205 -17.16 5.67 21.21
C ALA A 205 -17.95 6.39 20.11
N ALA A 206 -17.38 6.54 18.92
CA ALA A 206 -18.06 7.05 17.73
C ALA A 206 -18.81 5.95 16.94
N ASN A 207 -18.98 4.76 17.54
CA ASN A 207 -19.61 3.59 16.92
C ASN A 207 -18.92 3.14 15.63
N VAL A 208 -17.58 3.30 15.55
CA VAL A 208 -16.77 2.89 14.41
C VAL A 208 -15.98 1.62 14.77
N GLY A 209 -16.24 0.54 14.04
CA GLY A 209 -15.41 -0.67 14.09
C GLY A 209 -14.20 -0.53 13.18
N VAL A 210 -13.13 -1.30 13.42
CA VAL A 210 -11.93 -1.31 12.58
C VAL A 210 -11.65 -2.72 12.09
N SER A 211 -11.38 -2.86 10.79
CA SER A 211 -10.88 -4.11 10.19
C SER A 211 -9.62 -3.84 9.37
N VAL A 212 -8.68 -4.79 9.41
CA VAL A 212 -7.41 -4.74 8.67
C VAL A 212 -7.40 -5.81 7.60
N LEU A 213 -6.98 -5.46 6.39
CA LEU A 213 -6.67 -6.41 5.32
C LEU A 213 -5.31 -6.08 4.73
N HIS A 214 -4.27 -6.72 5.26
CA HIS A 214 -2.88 -6.54 4.86
C HIS A 214 -2.44 -7.65 3.90
N ALA A 215 -1.64 -8.63 4.35
CA ALA A 215 -1.16 -9.73 3.51
C ALA A 215 -2.26 -10.51 2.75
N PRO A 216 -3.46 -10.76 3.31
CA PRO A 216 -4.55 -11.35 2.56
C PRO A 216 -4.94 -10.55 1.32
N LEU A 217 -4.90 -9.21 1.41
CA LEU A 217 -5.18 -8.33 0.28
C LEU A 217 -4.01 -8.35 -0.69
N ASP A 218 -2.76 -8.26 -0.25
CA ASP A 218 -1.60 -8.29 -1.15
C ASP A 218 -1.50 -9.57 -1.98
N CYS A 219 -1.83 -10.69 -1.36
CA CYS A 219 -1.68 -12.01 -1.97
C CYS A 219 -2.93 -12.52 -2.70
N HIS A 220 -4.05 -11.80 -2.67
CA HIS A 220 -5.31 -12.31 -3.23
C HIS A 220 -5.20 -12.50 -4.77
N PRO A 221 -5.55 -13.67 -5.32
CA PRO A 221 -5.31 -13.96 -6.74
C PRO A 221 -6.03 -13.01 -7.71
N GLU A 222 -7.20 -12.51 -7.33
CA GLU A 222 -8.03 -11.64 -8.19
C GLU A 222 -8.04 -10.18 -7.76
N ILE A 223 -7.94 -9.93 -6.45
CA ILE A 223 -8.13 -8.62 -5.80
C ILE A 223 -6.87 -8.31 -5.00
N SER A 224 -5.72 -8.34 -5.66
CA SER A 224 -4.45 -7.98 -5.03
C SER A 224 -4.09 -6.52 -5.19
N THR A 225 -3.33 -6.01 -4.23
CA THR A 225 -2.74 -4.68 -4.23
C THR A 225 -1.93 -4.41 -5.49
N SER A 226 -0.88 -5.21 -5.74
CA SER A 226 -0.05 -5.13 -6.95
C SER A 226 -0.84 -5.45 -8.22
N GLY A 227 -1.84 -6.33 -8.11
CA GLY A 227 -2.72 -6.67 -9.20
C GLY A 227 -3.60 -5.51 -9.67
N ALA A 228 -4.22 -4.78 -8.74
CA ALA A 228 -5.02 -3.60 -9.04
C ALA A 228 -4.17 -2.52 -9.70
N LEU A 229 -2.94 -2.31 -9.22
CA LEU A 229 -1.99 -1.39 -9.83
C LEU A 229 -1.63 -1.80 -11.26
N ALA A 230 -1.33 -3.08 -11.50
CA ALA A 230 -1.03 -3.59 -12.83
C ALA A 230 -2.21 -3.45 -13.80
N ASP A 231 -3.42 -3.78 -13.35
CA ASP A 231 -4.64 -3.69 -14.17
C ASP A 231 -4.96 -2.23 -14.51
N GLY A 232 -4.83 -1.31 -13.55
CA GLY A 232 -5.05 0.12 -13.75
C GLY A 232 -4.06 0.73 -14.76
N LEU A 233 -2.87 0.15 -14.88
CA LEU A 233 -1.86 0.53 -15.87
C LEU A 233 -2.05 -0.13 -17.24
N GLY A 234 -3.05 -1.01 -17.38
CA GLY A 234 -3.32 -1.76 -18.60
C GLY A 234 -2.32 -2.89 -18.87
N LEU A 235 -1.58 -3.35 -17.86
CA LEU A 235 -0.63 -4.44 -18.01
C LEU A 235 -1.36 -5.78 -18.09
N ARG A 236 -0.94 -6.65 -19.01
CA ARG A 236 -1.40 -8.05 -19.01
C ARG A 236 -0.62 -8.83 -17.97
N ARG A 237 -1.30 -9.33 -16.93
CA ARG A 237 -0.68 -10.20 -15.92
C ARG A 237 -0.14 -11.48 -16.56
N ALA A 238 1.13 -11.79 -16.29
CA ALA A 238 1.88 -12.91 -16.85
C ALA A 238 2.47 -13.84 -15.78
N GLY A 239 2.37 -13.48 -14.49
CA GLY A 239 2.82 -14.29 -13.37
C GLY A 239 2.74 -13.54 -12.05
N VAL A 240 3.18 -14.20 -10.98
CA VAL A 240 3.31 -13.66 -9.63
C VAL A 240 4.74 -13.88 -9.11
N PHE A 241 5.19 -13.05 -8.16
CA PHE A 241 6.50 -13.15 -7.49
C PHE A 241 6.42 -12.53 -6.09
N ALA A 242 7.55 -12.42 -5.37
CA ALA A 242 7.64 -11.85 -4.02
C ALA A 242 6.85 -12.68 -2.99
N PRO A 243 7.42 -13.79 -2.48
CA PRO A 243 6.86 -14.54 -1.37
C PRO A 243 6.60 -13.63 -0.18
N TYR A 244 5.34 -13.59 0.25
CA TYR A 244 4.92 -12.77 1.36
C TYR A 244 3.82 -13.49 2.13
N VAL A 245 4.06 -13.74 3.42
CA VAL A 245 3.13 -14.35 4.39
C VAL A 245 2.18 -15.37 3.74
N GLY A 246 2.66 -16.58 3.44
CA GLY A 246 1.80 -17.65 2.89
C GLY A 246 1.35 -17.48 1.42
N GLY A 247 1.69 -16.37 0.76
CA GLY A 247 1.32 -16.09 -0.63
C GLY A 247 2.41 -15.43 -1.48
N GLN A 248 2.00 -14.70 -2.52
CA GLN A 248 2.84 -13.93 -3.44
C GLN A 248 2.24 -12.53 -3.59
N ALA A 249 2.95 -11.50 -3.15
CA ALA A 249 2.45 -10.12 -3.14
C ALA A 249 2.68 -9.39 -4.49
N GLY A 250 3.65 -9.85 -5.27
CA GLY A 250 4.05 -9.22 -6.53
C GLY A 250 3.35 -9.84 -7.74
N VAL A 251 3.14 -9.03 -8.77
CA VAL A 251 2.67 -9.48 -10.09
C VAL A 251 3.64 -9.09 -11.20
N ILE A 252 3.74 -9.93 -12.22
CA ILE A 252 4.49 -9.60 -13.44
C ILE A 252 3.48 -9.16 -14.50
N GLY A 253 3.65 -7.94 -15.00
CA GLY A 253 2.83 -7.36 -16.06
C GLY A 253 3.60 -7.25 -17.38
N GLU A 254 2.90 -7.42 -18.50
CA GLU A 254 3.46 -7.27 -19.84
C GLU A 254 2.65 -6.26 -20.65
N GLN A 255 3.33 -5.50 -21.51
CA GLN A 255 2.74 -4.53 -22.43
C GLN A 255 3.60 -4.35 -23.68
N ALA A 256 3.09 -3.60 -24.66
CA ALA A 256 3.92 -3.14 -25.77
C ALA A 256 5.03 -2.21 -25.26
N PRO A 257 6.26 -2.27 -25.81
CA PRO A 257 7.36 -1.43 -25.35
C PRO A 257 7.03 0.06 -25.44
N GLU A 258 7.34 0.79 -24.37
CA GLU A 258 7.18 2.24 -24.32
C GLU A 258 8.37 2.95 -23.64
N PRO A 259 8.53 4.27 -23.82
CA PRO A 259 9.52 5.05 -23.09
C PRO A 259 9.22 5.10 -21.57
N PHE A 260 10.26 4.98 -20.74
CA PHE A 260 10.13 5.02 -19.28
C PHE A 260 9.37 6.25 -18.76
N GLY A 261 9.63 7.44 -19.31
CA GLY A 261 8.93 8.66 -18.89
C GLY A 261 7.41 8.61 -19.13
N ALA A 262 6.96 7.98 -20.22
CA ALA A 262 5.54 7.82 -20.49
C ALA A 262 4.87 6.86 -19.48
N PHE A 263 5.53 5.73 -19.19
CA PHE A 263 5.08 4.80 -18.15
C PHE A 263 5.02 5.48 -16.78
N ALA A 264 6.06 6.22 -16.41
CA ALA A 264 6.15 6.93 -15.14
C ALA A 264 5.02 7.96 -14.96
N GLU A 265 4.62 8.67 -16.02
CA GLU A 265 3.47 9.58 -15.99
C GLU A 265 2.13 8.86 -15.81
N ARG A 266 1.95 7.66 -16.39
CA ARG A 266 0.76 6.85 -16.15
C ARG A 266 0.69 6.40 -14.70
N VAL A 267 1.82 5.95 -14.13
CA VAL A 267 1.93 5.57 -12.72
C VAL A 267 1.60 6.76 -11.82
N ARG A 268 2.24 7.92 -12.05
CA ARG A 268 1.97 9.15 -11.30
C ARG A 268 0.48 9.51 -11.32
N THR A 269 -0.14 9.43 -12.49
CA THR A 269 -1.57 9.78 -12.66
C THR A 269 -2.49 8.77 -11.98
N LEU A 270 -2.26 7.47 -12.15
CA LEU A 270 -3.07 6.41 -11.56
C LEU A 270 -3.01 6.43 -10.03
N CYS A 271 -1.82 6.68 -9.47
CA CYS A 271 -1.60 6.82 -8.03
C CYS A 271 -1.93 8.22 -7.51
N GLU A 272 -2.55 9.10 -8.31
CA GLU A 272 -3.00 10.43 -7.87
C GLU A 272 -1.88 11.33 -7.31
N LEU A 273 -0.64 11.11 -7.75
CA LEU A 273 0.52 11.82 -7.24
C LEU A 273 0.66 13.20 -7.92
N PRO A 274 0.87 14.29 -7.14
CA PRO A 274 1.18 15.59 -7.74
C PRO A 274 2.54 15.58 -8.44
N ARG A 275 3.47 14.76 -7.96
CA ARG A 275 4.80 14.52 -8.56
C ARG A 275 5.34 13.16 -8.10
N LEU A 276 6.26 12.62 -8.89
CA LEU A 276 7.13 11.52 -8.45
C LEU A 276 8.28 12.08 -7.59
N ASP A 277 8.70 11.34 -6.58
CA ASP A 277 9.94 11.64 -5.84
C ASP A 277 11.15 11.25 -6.69
N ALA A 278 12.08 12.19 -6.90
CA ALA A 278 13.31 11.95 -7.65
C ALA A 278 14.19 10.87 -7.01
N ALA A 279 14.16 10.72 -5.67
CA ALA A 279 14.87 9.64 -4.98
C ALA A 279 14.27 8.26 -5.28
N GLN A 280 13.03 8.22 -5.77
CA GLN A 280 12.30 7.01 -6.14
C GLN A 280 12.29 6.78 -7.66
N VAL A 281 13.14 7.45 -8.43
CA VAL A 281 13.23 7.26 -9.88
C VAL A 281 14.67 6.93 -10.28
N ARG A 282 14.86 5.76 -10.91
CA ARG A 282 16.11 5.38 -11.58
C ARG A 282 15.79 4.83 -12.96
N HIS A 283 16.22 5.53 -13.99
CA HIS A 283 16.12 5.06 -15.38
C HIS A 283 17.42 4.38 -15.80
N ALA A 284 17.38 3.09 -16.10
CA ALA A 284 18.52 2.30 -16.57
C ALA A 284 18.66 2.31 -18.11
N GLY A 285 17.91 3.17 -18.81
CA GLY A 285 17.96 3.28 -20.27
C GLY A 285 17.14 2.23 -21.02
N ARG A 286 16.29 1.47 -20.31
CA ARG A 286 15.46 0.40 -20.88
C ARG A 286 14.08 0.91 -21.27
N THR A 287 13.53 0.40 -22.37
CA THR A 287 12.09 0.51 -22.67
C THR A 287 11.28 -0.31 -21.68
N VAL A 288 10.07 0.14 -21.37
CA VAL A 288 9.18 -0.55 -20.44
C VAL A 288 8.27 -1.52 -21.19
N ALA A 289 8.44 -2.83 -20.99
CA ALA A 289 7.63 -3.86 -21.64
C ALA A 289 7.21 -4.99 -20.69
N ARG A 290 8.09 -5.39 -19.78
CA ARG A 290 7.85 -6.39 -18.73
C ARG A 290 8.14 -5.76 -17.38
N VAL A 291 7.09 -5.59 -16.59
CA VAL A 291 7.14 -4.87 -15.31
C VAL A 291 6.92 -5.84 -14.16
N ALA A 292 7.86 -5.89 -13.23
CA ALA A 292 7.63 -6.47 -11.92
C ALA A 292 6.93 -5.41 -11.05
N VAL A 293 5.71 -5.68 -10.61
CA VAL A 293 4.90 -4.76 -9.80
C VAL A 293 4.78 -5.33 -8.39
N LEU A 294 5.24 -4.57 -7.39
CA LEU A 294 5.10 -4.87 -5.97
C LEU A 294 4.68 -3.59 -5.24
N ALA A 295 3.37 -3.35 -5.12
CA ALA A 295 2.87 -2.19 -4.40
C ALA A 295 3.38 -2.16 -2.95
N GLY A 296 3.43 -0.98 -2.34
CA GLY A 296 3.93 -0.81 -0.98
C GLY A 296 5.46 -0.74 -0.87
N GLY A 297 6.01 -1.35 0.18
CA GLY A 297 7.44 -1.39 0.48
C GLY A 297 8.21 -2.47 -0.28
N GLY A 298 8.82 -2.12 -1.42
CA GLY A 298 9.71 -2.99 -2.19
C GLY A 298 11.18 -2.60 -2.11
N ASP A 299 11.59 -1.94 -1.02
CA ASP A 299 12.90 -1.32 -0.87
C ASP A 299 13.97 -2.22 -0.28
N ASP A 300 13.64 -3.45 0.11
CA ASP A 300 14.60 -4.44 0.55
C ASP A 300 15.35 -5.08 -0.63
N LEU A 301 16.57 -5.54 -0.37
CA LEU A 301 17.41 -6.17 -1.40
C LEU A 301 16.81 -7.47 -1.96
N GLY A 302 16.04 -8.21 -1.16
CA GLY A 302 15.36 -9.42 -1.59
C GLY A 302 14.35 -9.12 -2.69
N SER A 303 13.44 -8.18 -2.45
CA SER A 303 12.44 -7.73 -3.43
C SER A 303 13.06 -7.27 -4.75
N LEU A 304 14.11 -6.45 -4.68
CA LEU A 304 14.83 -5.98 -5.87
C LEU A 304 15.48 -7.13 -6.65
N THR A 305 16.07 -8.09 -5.94
CA THR A 305 16.73 -9.25 -6.55
C THR A 305 15.71 -10.19 -7.20
N GLU A 306 14.58 -10.43 -6.54
CA GLU A 306 13.50 -11.24 -7.08
C GLU A 306 12.87 -10.59 -8.31
N ALA A 307 12.60 -9.28 -8.27
CA ALA A 307 12.10 -8.52 -9.40
C ALA A 307 13.04 -8.68 -10.62
N ALA A 308 14.35 -8.56 -10.42
CA ALA A 308 15.34 -8.77 -11.48
C ALA A 308 15.33 -10.22 -12.00
N ALA A 309 15.19 -11.21 -11.12
CA ALA A 309 15.14 -12.63 -11.48
C ALA A 309 13.91 -13.00 -12.33
N THR A 310 12.83 -12.21 -12.29
CA THR A 310 11.66 -12.40 -13.17
C THR A 310 11.91 -12.07 -14.65
N GLY A 311 13.08 -11.48 -14.96
CA GLY A 311 13.43 -10.97 -16.28
C GLY A 311 12.72 -9.66 -16.66
N ALA A 312 12.11 -8.97 -15.69
CA ALA A 312 11.52 -7.65 -15.89
C ALA A 312 12.58 -6.63 -16.37
N ASP A 313 12.14 -5.62 -17.12
CA ASP A 313 12.94 -4.45 -17.45
C ASP A 313 12.71 -3.29 -16.47
N THR A 314 11.59 -3.32 -15.75
CA THR A 314 11.14 -2.27 -14.86
C THR A 314 10.58 -2.87 -13.59
N PHE A 315 11.00 -2.36 -12.44
CA PHE A 315 10.42 -2.65 -11.14
C PHE A 315 9.62 -1.43 -10.67
N LEU A 316 8.31 -1.63 -10.53
CA LEU A 316 7.37 -0.66 -10.01
C LEU A 316 6.96 -1.06 -8.60
N THR A 317 7.14 -0.15 -7.65
CA THR A 317 6.75 -0.34 -6.24
C THR A 317 6.24 0.96 -5.63
N GLY A 318 5.86 0.97 -4.36
CA GLY A 318 5.63 2.22 -3.64
C GLY A 318 6.94 2.91 -3.29
N THR A 319 7.87 2.18 -2.68
CA THR A 319 9.25 2.63 -2.41
C THR A 319 10.26 1.56 -2.78
N TRP A 320 11.22 1.88 -3.64
CA TRP A 320 12.38 0.99 -3.91
C TRP A 320 13.63 1.43 -3.15
N TRP A 321 13.64 2.67 -2.66
CA TRP A 321 14.73 3.22 -1.87
C TRP A 321 14.24 3.62 -0.49
N THR A 322 14.82 3.05 0.57
CA THR A 322 14.38 3.31 1.95
C THR A 322 14.55 4.78 2.33
N PRO A 323 13.47 5.49 2.69
CA PRO A 323 13.53 6.91 3.03
C PRO A 323 13.89 7.19 4.50
N HIS A 324 13.52 6.30 5.44
CA HIS A 324 13.69 6.52 6.89
C HIS A 324 15.13 6.44 7.40
N ARG A 325 15.36 6.92 8.63
CA ARG A 325 16.72 7.05 9.20
C ARG A 325 17.07 6.03 10.29
N SER A 326 16.33 4.94 10.41
CA SER A 326 16.63 3.87 11.37
C SER A 326 17.97 3.19 11.07
N GLU A 327 18.53 2.47 12.05
CA GLU A 327 19.73 1.65 11.87
C GLU A 327 19.54 0.60 10.76
N TRP A 328 18.36 -0.05 10.74
CA TRP A 328 17.98 -0.97 9.67
C TRP A 328 17.99 -0.27 8.31
N SER A 329 17.40 0.93 8.20
CA SER A 329 17.35 1.68 6.94
C SER A 329 18.74 2.08 6.45
N VAL A 330 19.68 2.38 7.35
CA VAL A 330 21.08 2.64 6.99
C VAL A 330 21.73 1.38 6.42
N ALA A 331 21.57 0.24 7.09
CA ALA A 331 22.09 -1.04 6.63
C ALA A 331 21.47 -1.47 5.29
N ASN A 332 20.14 -1.35 5.14
CA ASN A 332 19.42 -1.70 3.92
C ASN A 332 19.89 -0.84 2.73
N ARG A 333 19.98 0.49 2.90
CA ARG A 333 20.52 1.37 1.84
C ARG A 333 21.95 1.01 1.45
N ALA A 334 22.80 0.62 2.40
CA ALA A 334 24.16 0.20 2.10
C ALA A 334 24.17 -1.09 1.26
N ALA A 335 23.33 -2.06 1.61
CA ALA A 335 23.14 -3.30 0.85
C ALA A 335 22.61 -3.03 -0.57
N VAL A 336 21.52 -2.28 -0.69
CA VAL A 336 20.92 -1.91 -1.99
C VAL A 336 21.93 -1.16 -2.85
N ARG A 337 22.64 -0.17 -2.31
CA ARG A 337 23.67 0.60 -3.05
C ARG A 337 24.79 -0.30 -3.59
N THR A 338 25.16 -1.33 -2.84
CA THR A 338 26.20 -2.27 -3.24
C THR A 338 25.74 -3.15 -4.40
N ALA A 339 24.47 -3.58 -4.40
CA ALA A 339 23.89 -4.42 -5.45
C ALA A 339 23.48 -3.63 -6.70
N LEU A 340 23.13 -2.34 -6.56
CA LEU A 340 22.53 -1.52 -7.60
C LEU A 340 23.26 -1.51 -8.96
N PRO A 341 24.61 -1.50 -9.03
CA PRO A 341 25.32 -1.58 -10.31
C PRO A 341 25.06 -2.87 -11.10
N GLY A 342 24.71 -3.96 -10.41
CA GLY A 342 24.36 -5.25 -11.03
C GLY A 342 22.88 -5.39 -11.39
N LEU A 343 22.03 -4.44 -10.99
CA LEU A 343 20.60 -4.46 -11.28
C LEU A 343 20.29 -3.69 -12.57
N ASP A 344 20.04 -4.46 -13.63
CA ASP A 344 19.63 -3.95 -14.94
C ASP A 344 18.10 -3.74 -15.02
N LEU A 345 17.60 -2.88 -14.14
CA LEU A 345 16.19 -2.52 -13.97
C LEU A 345 16.01 -1.01 -13.98
N ASN A 346 14.97 -0.53 -14.68
CA ASN A 346 14.35 0.73 -14.30
C ASN A 346 13.70 0.56 -12.92
N LEU A 347 13.88 1.51 -12.01
CA LEU A 347 13.25 1.49 -10.68
C LEU A 347 12.33 2.70 -10.55
N LEU A 348 11.08 2.44 -10.19
CA LEU A 348 10.05 3.46 -10.07
C LEU A 348 9.25 3.24 -8.79
N GLY A 349 9.33 4.18 -7.86
CA GLY A 349 8.49 4.24 -6.67
C GLY A 349 7.31 5.19 -6.90
N ALA A 350 6.14 4.77 -6.46
CA ALA A 350 4.86 5.47 -6.59
C ALA A 350 4.21 5.78 -5.24
N SER A 351 5.03 5.98 -4.20
CA SER A 351 4.64 6.09 -2.78
C SER A 351 4.07 4.78 -2.22
N HIS A 352 4.46 4.45 -1.00
CA HIS A 352 3.90 3.32 -0.26
C HIS A 352 2.36 3.47 -0.22
N ASP A 353 1.88 4.58 0.34
CA ASP A 353 0.46 4.89 0.45
C ASP A 353 -0.25 4.91 -0.91
N ALA A 354 0.27 5.64 -1.89
CA ALA A 354 -0.49 5.86 -3.12
C ALA A 354 -0.56 4.62 -4.03
N SER A 355 0.45 3.76 -3.97
CA SER A 355 0.43 2.49 -4.70
C SER A 355 -0.59 1.49 -4.14
N GLU A 356 -0.82 1.52 -2.82
CA GLU A 356 -1.79 0.66 -2.12
C GLU A 356 -3.20 1.27 -2.09
N LEU A 357 -3.31 2.59 -2.23
CA LEU A 357 -4.59 3.29 -2.39
C LEU A 357 -5.40 2.76 -3.58
N VAL A 358 -4.71 2.35 -4.65
CA VAL A 358 -5.34 1.89 -5.90
C VAL A 358 -6.27 0.70 -5.66
N VAL A 359 -5.87 -0.31 -4.88
CA VAL A 359 -6.74 -1.46 -4.61
C VAL A 359 -7.95 -1.08 -3.75
N LEU A 360 -7.75 -0.20 -2.77
CA LEU A 360 -8.83 0.28 -1.93
C LEU A 360 -9.86 1.07 -2.76
N ARG A 361 -9.38 1.97 -3.62
CA ARG A 361 -10.21 2.82 -4.49
C ARG A 361 -10.95 2.03 -5.56
N ASP A 362 -10.24 1.15 -6.28
CA ASP A 362 -10.76 0.57 -7.52
C ASP A 362 -11.38 -0.82 -7.32
N ARG A 363 -11.07 -1.49 -6.21
CA ARG A 363 -11.55 -2.85 -5.95
C ARG A 363 -12.35 -2.96 -4.66
N VAL A 364 -11.83 -2.47 -3.53
CA VAL A 364 -12.50 -2.64 -2.23
C VAL A 364 -13.72 -1.71 -2.10
N ALA A 365 -13.62 -0.44 -2.50
CA ALA A 365 -14.76 0.48 -2.42
C ALA A 365 -15.96 0.01 -3.26
N PRO A 366 -15.79 -0.40 -4.55
CA PRO A 366 -16.88 -0.97 -5.32
C PRO A 366 -17.42 -2.30 -4.77
N LEU A 367 -16.55 -3.13 -4.16
CA LEU A 367 -16.97 -4.37 -3.51
C LEU A 367 -17.94 -4.10 -2.36
N LEU A 368 -17.57 -3.19 -1.44
CA LEU A 368 -18.41 -2.82 -0.29
C LEU A 368 -19.69 -2.11 -0.73
N ALA A 369 -19.61 -1.24 -1.74
CA ALA A 369 -20.80 -0.63 -2.34
C ALA A 369 -21.75 -1.68 -2.92
N GLY A 370 -21.21 -2.75 -3.52
CA GLY A 370 -21.97 -3.91 -3.98
C GLY A 370 -22.67 -4.69 -2.86
N TRP A 371 -22.29 -4.47 -1.60
CA TRP A 371 -22.96 -5.03 -0.41
C TRP A 371 -23.94 -4.06 0.23
N GLY A 372 -24.18 -2.89 -0.37
CA GLY A 372 -25.11 -1.88 0.16
C GLY A 372 -24.48 -0.91 1.17
N ILE A 373 -23.14 -0.90 1.31
CA ILE A 373 -22.43 -0.03 2.26
C ILE A 373 -21.90 1.20 1.51
N GLU A 374 -22.14 2.40 2.04
CA GLU A 374 -21.54 3.62 1.50
C GLU A 374 -20.01 3.58 1.72
N ALA A 375 -19.23 3.33 0.66
CA ALA A 375 -17.76 3.26 0.76
C ALA A 375 -17.11 4.62 0.43
N ARG A 376 -16.27 5.12 1.34
CA ARG A 376 -15.53 6.39 1.21
C ARG A 376 -14.04 6.14 1.31
N VAL A 377 -13.31 6.44 0.24
CA VAL A 377 -11.84 6.42 0.26
C VAL A 377 -11.33 7.72 0.89
N VAL A 378 -10.63 7.62 2.02
CA VAL A 378 -10.03 8.77 2.70
C VAL A 378 -8.57 8.86 2.30
N ARG A 379 -8.22 9.94 1.61
CA ARG A 379 -6.86 10.17 1.10
C ARG A 379 -6.06 10.98 2.10
N GLN A 380 -4.79 10.63 2.26
CA GLN A 380 -3.83 11.56 2.85
C GLN A 380 -3.52 12.70 1.89
N GLU A 381 -3.19 13.87 2.44
CA GLU A 381 -2.87 15.06 1.65
C GLU A 381 -1.52 14.92 0.94
N ASP A 382 -0.53 14.37 1.64
CA ASP A 382 0.78 14.07 1.09
C ASP A 382 1.02 12.56 1.09
N HIS A 383 0.97 11.96 -0.09
CA HIS A 383 1.29 10.55 -0.31
C HIS A 383 2.74 10.18 0.06
N TRP A 384 3.65 11.15 0.22
CA TRP A 384 5.07 10.92 0.51
C TRP A 384 5.49 11.24 1.95
N ARG A 385 4.54 11.52 2.86
CA ARG A 385 4.82 11.90 4.25
C ARG A 385 5.64 10.86 5.00
#